data_AF-A0A357I7M1-F1
#
_entry.id   AF-A0A357I7M1-F1
#
_cell.length_a   1.000
_cell.length_b   1.000
_cell.length_c   1.000
_cell.angle_alpha   90.00
_cell.angle_beta   90.00
_cell.angle_gamma   90.00
#
_symmetry.space_group_name_H-M   'P 1'
#
loop_
_entity.id
_entity.type
_entity.pdbx_description
1 polymer ?
#
loop_
_entity_poly.entity_id
_entity_poly.type
_entity_poly.pdbx_seq_one_letter_code
_entity_poly.pdbx_strand_id
1 'polypeptide(L)' 'LPLQPGDVPDTYADVQDLVTDVGYKPQTTIEDGIARFVEWYREYYKI' A
#
# COMPACT_ATOMS: atom_id res chain seq x y z
N LEU A 1 19.58 4.34 4.60
CA LEU A 1 19.69 5.67 3.96
C LEU A 1 19.16 6.70 4.96
N PRO A 2 19.67 7.93 4.99
CA PRO A 2 19.11 8.98 5.84
C PRO A 2 17.73 9.40 5.32
N LEU A 3 16.88 9.93 6.22
CA LEU A 3 15.62 10.58 5.85
C LEU A 3 15.88 11.70 4.83
N GLN A 4 15.09 11.73 3.77
CA GLN A 4 15.17 12.75 2.76
C GLN A 4 14.36 13.98 3.18
N PRO A 5 14.71 15.19 2.70
CA PRO A 5 13.89 16.37 2.93
C PRO A 5 12.47 16.15 2.38
N GLY A 6 11.47 16.19 3.25
CA GLY A 6 10.06 15.94 2.91
C GLY A 6 9.53 14.58 3.38
N ASP A 7 10.40 13.66 3.80
CA ASP A 7 9.97 12.42 4.44
C ASP A 7 9.36 12.72 5.82
N VAL A 8 8.19 12.12 6.07
CA VAL A 8 7.63 12.03 7.42
C VAL A 8 8.11 10.70 8.01
N PRO A 9 8.73 10.70 9.21
CA PRO A 9 9.36 9.49 9.78
C PRO A 9 8.43 8.28 9.84
N ASP A 10 7.20 8.47 10.31
CA ASP A 10 6.15 7.44 10.34
C ASP A 10 4.78 8.12 10.32
N THR A 11 3.87 7.64 9.46
CA THR A 11 2.48 8.10 9.42
C THR A 11 1.57 6.99 8.93
N TYR A 12 0.37 6.91 9.49
CA TYR A 12 -0.67 5.96 9.09
C TYR A 12 -2.05 6.55 9.38
N ALA A 13 -3.06 6.07 8.65
CA ALA A 13 -4.44 6.42 8.87
C ALA A 13 -5.07 5.48 9.91
N ASP A 14 -5.78 6.04 10.89
CA ASP A 14 -6.81 5.29 11.61
C ASP A 14 -8.05 5.19 10.72
N VAL A 15 -8.54 3.98 10.50
CA VAL A 15 -9.64 3.67 9.59
C VAL A 15 -10.83 3.02 10.31
N GLN A 16 -10.85 3.05 11.64
CA GLN A 16 -11.88 2.37 12.43
C GLN A 16 -13.30 2.87 12.10
N ASP A 17 -13.48 4.18 11.93
CA ASP A 17 -14.78 4.79 11.58
C ASP A 17 -15.22 4.35 10.17
N LEU A 18 -14.31 4.40 9.19
CA LEU A 18 -14.59 3.96 7.82
C LEU A 18 -15.04 2.48 7.77
N VAL A 19 -14.36 1.62 8.51
CA VAL A 19 -14.71 0.19 8.61
C VAL A 19 -16.09 0.02 9.24
N THR A 20 -16.42 0.81 10.26
CA THR A 20 -17.71 0.75 10.97
C THR A 20 -18.86 1.20 10.06
N ASP A 21 -18.68 2.32 9.36
CA ASP A 21 -19.73 2.95 8.55
C ASP A 21 -19.98 2.25 7.22
N VAL A 22 -18.92 1.70 6.60
CA VAL A 22 -18.97 1.14 5.24
C VAL A 22 -18.87 -0.39 5.23
N GLY A 23 -18.41 -1.01 6.33
CA GLY A 23 -18.23 -2.46 6.41
C GLY A 23 -17.11 -3.01 5.52
N TYR A 24 -16.26 -2.14 4.97
CA TYR A 24 -15.16 -2.52 4.08
C TYR A 24 -13.82 -2.50 4.80
N LYS A 25 -13.07 -3.59 4.67
CA LYS A 25 -11.68 -3.70 5.11
C LYS A 25 -10.86 -4.47 4.07
N PRO A 26 -9.79 -3.89 3.49
CA PRO A 26 -8.96 -4.60 2.54
C PRO A 26 -8.33 -5.83 3.20
N GLN A 27 -8.38 -6.97 2.49
CA GLN A 27 -7.82 -8.25 2.95
C GLN A 27 -6.53 -8.64 2.19
N THR A 28 -6.15 -7.88 1.17
CA THR A 28 -4.91 -8.12 0.42
C THR A 28 -3.72 -7.92 1.35
N THR A 29 -2.86 -8.93 1.46
CA THR A 29 -1.62 -8.83 2.22
C THR A 29 -0.61 -7.97 1.47
N ILE A 30 0.44 -7.52 2.18
CA ILE A 30 1.51 -6.75 1.55
C ILE A 30 2.24 -7.62 0.51
N GLU A 31 2.46 -8.89 0.83
CA GLU A 31 3.12 -9.86 -0.03
C GLU A 31 2.35 -10.04 -1.35
N ASP A 32 1.04 -10.25 -1.27
CA ASP A 32 0.17 -10.42 -2.45
C ASP A 32 0.12 -9.13 -3.28
N GLY A 33 0.02 -7.97 -2.61
CA GLY A 33 -0.02 -6.67 -3.27
C GLY A 33 1.26 -6.37 -4.04
N ILE A 34 2.43 -6.61 -3.43
CA ILE A 34 3.72 -6.39 -4.07
C ILE A 34 3.91 -7.37 -5.24
N ALA A 35 3.58 -8.65 -5.07
CA ALA A 35 3.72 -9.64 -6.13
C ALA A 35 2.92 -9.25 -7.39
N ARG A 36 1.65 -8.87 -7.22
CA ARG A 36 0.76 -8.42 -8.31
C ARG A 36 1.25 -7.12 -8.94
N PHE A 37 1.76 -6.18 -8.14
CA PHE A 37 2.32 -4.94 -8.66
C PHE A 37 3.54 -5.19 -9.55
N VAL A 38 4.47 -6.06 -9.12
CA VAL A 38 5.67 -6.41 -9.88
C VAL A 38 5.31 -7.15 -11.17
N GLU A 39 4.35 -8.07 -11.12
CA GLU A 39 3.84 -8.76 -12.30
C GLU A 39 3.31 -7.77 -13.35
N TRP A 40 2.40 -6.88 -12.94
CA TRP A 40 1.87 -5.83 -13.80
C TRP A 40 2.99 -4.94 -14.38
N TYR A 41 3.94 -4.52 -13.54
CA TYR A 41 5.03 -3.64 -13.95
C TYR A 41 5.88 -4.29 -15.05
N ARG A 42 6.25 -5.55 -14.86
CA ARG A 42 7.05 -6.32 -15.84
C ARG A 42 6.31 -6.52 -17.14
N GLU A 43 5.03 -6.86 -17.08
CA GLU A 43 4.18 -7.02 -18.27
C GLU A 43 4.07 -5.70 -19.05
N TYR A 44 3.79 -4.60 -18.35
CA TYR A 44 3.59 -3.29 -18.96
C TYR A 44 4.87 -2.75 -19.61
N TYR A 45 6.01 -2.84 -18.93
CA TYR A 45 7.30 -2.35 -19.44
C TYR A 45 8.07 -3.37 -20.28
N LYS A 46 7.57 -4.62 -20.39
CA LYS A 46 8.19 -5.72 -21.14
C LYS A 46 9.64 -5.98 -20.71
N ILE A 47 9.85 -6.09 -19.39
CA ILE A 47 11.16 -6.37 -18.76
C ILE A 47 11.19 -7.73 -18.08
#